data_AF-A0A4V1V3Y6-F1
#
_entry.id   AF-A0A4V1V3Y6-F1
#
_cell.length_a   1.000
_cell.length_b   1.000
_cell.length_c   1.000
_cell.angle_alpha   90.00
_cell.angle_beta   90.00
_cell.angle_gamma   90.00
#
_symmetry.space_group_name_H-M   'P 1'
#
loop_
_entity.id
_entity.type
_entity.pdbx_description
1 polymer ?
#
loop_
_entity_poly.entity_id
_entity_poly.type
_entity_poly.pdbx_seq_one_letter_code
_entity_poly.pdbx_strand_id
1 'polypeptide(L)' 'MAIRRMDNVGIVVDDLEATIDFFRDLGLELEGRGDIEGEWAGQVTGLGDQHVEVAMMRTPDGHSRLELSRFL' A
#
# COMPACT_ATOMS: atom_id res chain seq x y z
N MET A 1 -13.51 -23.88 1.66
CA MET A 1 -13.00 -22.49 1.69
C MET A 1 -13.52 -21.77 0.47
N ALA A 2 -13.95 -20.52 0.61
CA ALA A 2 -14.39 -19.68 -0.49
C ALA A 2 -13.68 -18.33 -0.41
N ILE A 3 -13.44 -17.70 -1.56
CA ILE A 3 -12.87 -16.36 -1.66
C ILE A 3 -13.85 -15.36 -1.05
N ARG A 4 -13.37 -14.49 -0.16
CA ARG A 4 -14.19 -13.46 0.49
C ARG A 4 -14.22 -12.16 -0.33
N ARG A 5 -13.03 -11.67 -0.68
CA ARG A 5 -12.80 -10.48 -1.51
C ARG A 5 -11.34 -10.42 -1.95
N MET A 6 -11.02 -9.48 -2.83
CA MET A 6 -9.67 -9.01 -3.07
C MET A 6 -9.43 -7.79 -2.19
N ASP A 7 -8.51 -7.87 -1.23
CA ASP A 7 -8.32 -6.78 -0.24
C ASP A 7 -7.67 -5.54 -0.86
N ASN A 8 -6.61 -5.71 -1.64
CA ASN A 8 -5.92 -4.64 -2.35
C ASN A 8 -5.08 -5.18 -3.54
N VAL A 9 -4.51 -4.26 -4.31
CA VAL A 9 -3.38 -4.51 -5.23
C VAL A 9 -2.19 -3.67 -4.78
N GLY A 10 -1.02 -4.29 -4.64
CA GLY A 10 0.22 -3.61 -4.26
C GLY A 10 0.99 -3.03 -5.46
N ILE A 11 1.53 -1.83 -5.31
CA ILE A 11 2.38 -1.14 -6.29
C ILE A 11 3.61 -0.60 -5.56
N VAL A 12 4.80 -1.04 -5.99
CA VAL A 12 6.07 -0.49 -5.48
C VAL A 12 6.42 0.75 -6.29
N VAL A 13 6.72 1.85 -5.59
CA VAL A 13 7.02 3.15 -6.21
C VAL A 13 8.27 3.80 -5.61
N ASP A 14 8.90 4.67 -6.39
CA ASP A 14 10.08 5.43 -5.97
C ASP A 14 9.71 6.68 -5.14
N ASP A 15 8.61 7.36 -5.51
CA ASP A 15 8.08 8.52 -4.81
C ASP A 15 6.64 8.26 -4.34
N LEU A 16 6.48 8.09 -3.03
CA LEU A 16 5.20 7.79 -2.41
C LEU A 16 4.25 8.98 -2.45
N GLU A 17 4.74 10.20 -2.24
CA GLU A 17 3.91 11.40 -2.17
C GLU A 17 3.36 11.77 -3.54
N ALA A 18 4.23 11.77 -4.57
CA ALA A 18 3.80 12.02 -5.94
C ALA A 18 2.78 10.97 -6.44
N THR A 19 2.93 9.71 -6.02
CA THR A 19 1.99 8.64 -6.40
C THR A 19 0.65 8.77 -5.69
N ILE A 20 0.64 9.15 -4.40
CA ILE A 20 -0.61 9.44 -3.67
C ILE A 20 -1.39 10.54 -4.38
N ASP A 21 -0.72 11.64 -4.73
CA ASP A 21 -1.37 12.78 -5.39
C ASP A 21 -1.92 12.40 -6.77
N PHE A 22 -1.17 11.60 -7.55
CA PHE A 22 -1.67 11.05 -8.80
C PHE A 22 -2.98 10.27 -8.63
N PHE A 23 -3.07 9.38 -7.63
CA PHE A 23 -4.30 8.60 -7.42
C PHE A 23 -5.43 9.42 -6.78
N ARG A 24 -5.13 10.49 -6.03
CA ARG A 24 -6.13 11.45 -5.58
C ARG A 24 -6.80 12.17 -6.75
N ASP A 25 -6.02 12.58 -7.75
CA ASP A 25 -6.55 13.21 -8.97
C ASP A 25 -7.46 12.26 -9.77
N LEU A 26 -7.23 10.95 -9.68
CA LEU A 26 -8.11 9.92 -10.23
C LEU A 26 -9.35 9.63 -9.36
N GLY A 27 -9.47 10.28 -8.21
CA GLY A 27 -10.62 10.19 -7.31
C GLY A 27 -10.50 9.14 -6.21
N LEU A 28 -9.31 8.59 -5.93
CA LEU A 28 -9.10 7.73 -4.76
C LEU A 28 -8.82 8.58 -3.51
N GLU A 29 -9.17 8.04 -2.35
CA GLU A 29 -8.96 8.68 -1.06
C GLU A 29 -7.84 7.99 -0.29
N LEU A 30 -7.00 8.76 0.39
CA LEU A 30 -5.98 8.21 1.29
C LEU A 30 -6.68 7.67 2.55
N GLU A 31 -6.63 6.35 2.76
CA GLU A 31 -7.19 5.66 3.93
C GLU A 31 -6.22 5.67 5.10
N GLY A 32 -4.90 5.60 4.84
CA GLY A 32 -3.87 5.68 5.87
C GLY A 32 -2.46 5.62 5.30
N ARG A 33 -1.48 6.07 6.10
CA ARG A 33 -0.04 6.01 5.80
C ARG A 33 0.72 5.60 7.06
N GLY A 34 1.81 4.86 6.90
CA GLY A 34 2.71 4.54 8.01
C GLY A 34 3.95 3.78 7.56
N ASP A 35 4.90 3.69 8.50
CA ASP A 35 6.17 2.98 8.34
C ASP A 35 6.04 1.52 8.82
N ILE A 36 6.66 0.61 8.06
CA ILE A 36 6.76 -0.81 8.39
C ILE A 36 8.24 -1.17 8.52
N GLU A 37 8.68 -1.31 9.77
CA GLU A 37 10.05 -1.70 10.15
C GLU A 37 10.10 -3.04 10.93
N GLY A 38 8.95 -3.66 11.16
CA GLY A 38 8.88 -4.90 11.95
C GLY A 38 9.48 -6.09 11.21
N GLU A 39 10.30 -6.88 11.89
CA GLU A 39 10.96 -8.10 11.35
C GLU A 39 9.97 -9.05 10.64
N TRP A 40 8.74 -9.13 11.15
CA TRP A 40 7.68 -9.95 10.55
C TRP A 40 7.43 -9.64 9.07
N ALA A 41 7.55 -8.37 8.65
CA ALA A 41 7.37 -7.99 7.25
C ALA A 41 8.50 -8.57 6.40
N GLY A 42 9.73 -8.53 6.92
CA GLY A 42 10.93 -9.15 6.34
C GLY A 42 10.75 -10.63 6.07
N GLN A 43 10.14 -11.33 7.02
CA GLN A 43 9.84 -12.76 6.92
C GLN A 43 8.78 -13.07 5.85
N VAL A 44 7.78 -12.20 5.67
CA VAL A 44 6.74 -12.36 4.63
C VAL A 44 7.32 -12.15 3.23
N THR A 45 8.13 -11.11 3.05
CA THR A 45 8.72 -10.76 1.75
C THR A 45 9.94 -11.60 1.38
N GLY A 46 10.61 -12.18 2.37
CA GLY A 46 11.89 -12.89 2.21
C GLY A 46 13.11 -11.97 2.09
N LEU A 47 12.96 -10.66 2.37
CA LEU A 47 14.03 -9.67 2.23
C LEU A 47 14.84 -9.45 3.51
N GLY A 48 14.41 -10.02 4.65
CA GLY A 48 15.07 -9.79 5.95
C GLY A 48 14.78 -8.39 6.50
N ASP A 49 15.80 -7.72 7.04
CA ASP A 49 15.64 -6.36 7.57
C ASP A 49 15.24 -5.39 6.45
N GLN A 50 14.07 -4.78 6.58
CA GLN A 50 13.54 -3.82 5.62
C GLN A 50 12.85 -2.67 6.34
N HIS A 51 12.86 -1.52 5.66
CA HIS A 51 12.09 -0.36 6.04
C HIS A 51 11.24 0.06 4.84
N VAL A 52 9.93 0.03 5.01
CA VAL A 52 8.98 0.35 3.94
C VAL A 52 7.99 1.40 4.42
N GLU A 53 7.89 2.51 3.69
CA GLU A 53 6.77 3.43 3.82
C GLU A 53 5.59 2.91 2.99
N VAL A 54 4.40 2.85 3.59
CA VAL A 54 3.18 2.37 2.91
C VAL A 54 2.06 3.41 3.00
N ALA A 55 1.31 3.57 1.92
CA ALA A 55 0.06 4.32 1.88
C ALA A 55 -1.06 3.47 1.24
N MET A 56 -2.20 3.41 1.92
CA MET A 56 -3.39 2.71 1.43
C MET A 56 -4.35 3.72 0.80
N MET A 57 -4.68 3.53 -0.48
CA MET A 57 -5.64 4.33 -1.23
C MET A 57 -6.93 3.54 -1.42
N ARG A 58 -8.10 4.17 -1.28
CA ARG A 58 -9.41 3.52 -1.38
C ARG A 58 -10.27 4.17 -2.46
N THR A 59 -11.05 3.37 -3.18
CA THR A 59 -12.07 3.88 -4.12
C THR A 59 -13.26 4.50 -3.37
N PRO A 60 -13.98 5.49 -3.94
CA PRO A 60 -15.12 6.13 -3.28
C PRO A 60 -16.28 5.18 -2.93
N ASP A 61 -16.49 4.13 -3.72
CA ASP A 61 -17.47 3.07 -3.42
C ASP A 61 -17.04 2.17 -2.24
N GLY A 62 -15.78 2.30 -1.83
CA GLY A 62 -15.18 1.64 -0.70
C GLY A 62 -14.84 0.16 -0.89
N HIS A 63 -14.99 -0.38 -2.09
CA HIS A 63 -14.83 -1.80 -2.39
C HIS A 63 -13.41 -2.21 -2.75
N SER A 64 -12.61 -1.29 -3.32
CA SER A 64 -11.27 -1.57 -3.84
C SER A 64 -10.22 -0.70 -3.17
N ARG A 65 -8.98 -1.20 -3.13
CA ARG A 65 -7.83 -0.50 -2.56
C ARG A 65 -6.56 -0.70 -3.38
N LEU A 66 -5.69 0.30 -3.36
CA LEU A 66 -4.31 0.22 -3.79
C LEU A 66 -3.40 0.38 -2.57
N GLU A 67 -2.42 -0.49 -2.44
CA GLU A 67 -1.35 -0.37 -1.46
C GLU A 67 -0.10 0.16 -2.18
N LEU A 68 0.31 1.37 -1.85
CA LEU A 68 1.50 2.01 -2.42
C LEU A 68 2.66 1.83 -1.45
N SER A 69 3.76 1.24 -1.90
CA SER A 69 4.90 0.91 -1.03
C SER A 69 6.20 1.50 -1.58
N ARG A 70 6.96 2.18 -0.72
CA ARG A 70 8.30 2.68 -1.03
C ARG A 70 9.30 2.03 -0.08
N PHE A 71 10.27 1.33 -0.65
CA PHE A 71 11.38 0.74 0.11
C PHE A 71 12.48 1.78 0.29
N LEU A 72 13.00 1.88 1.52
CA LEU A 72 14.02 2.86 1.92
C LEU A 72 15.40 2.21 2.07
#